data_AF-A0A7W4UNI4-F1
#
_entry.id   AF-A0A7W4UNI4-F1
#
_cell.length_a   1.000
_cell.length_b   1.000
_cell.length_c   1.000
_cell.angle_alpha   90.00
_cell.angle_beta   90.00
_cell.angle_gamma   90.00
#
_symmetry.space_group_name_H-M   'P 1'
#
loop_
_entity.id
_entity.type
_entity.pdbx_description
1 polymer ?
#
loop_
_entity_poly.entity_id
_entity_poly.type
_entity_poly.pdbx_seq_one_letter_code
_entity_poly.pdbx_strand_id
1 'polypeptide(L)'
;MGKIQSPTKLARKELRSMGARFDGRHRESEHYLFPDGNRYTLRAGNSFAKITADLHRLRERYGWPADSYKHGVQKTGAPVMDIARLKVTKHAQDRWAQMCGQARLEMSELTLTLRAPTCVRWSPTHESWVWVRDRLAVPVIEKDGRLLVKTVLWATAELWEAHPRRPAHG
;
A
#
# COMPACT_ATOMS: atom_id res chain seq x y z
N MET A 1 10.96 18.63 -10.73
CA MET A 1 11.00 18.85 -9.27
C MET A 1 10.03 17.89 -8.58
N GLY A 2 10.54 16.94 -7.81
CA GLY A 2 9.70 15.98 -7.07
C GLY A 2 8.86 16.70 -6.02
N LYS A 3 7.57 16.36 -5.90
CA LYS A 3 6.70 16.91 -4.85
C LYS A 3 7.31 16.60 -3.48
N ILE A 4 7.70 17.63 -2.74
CA ILE A 4 8.20 17.49 -1.37
C ILE A 4 7.10 16.79 -0.56
N GLN A 5 7.37 15.56 -0.12
CA GLN A 5 6.43 14.80 0.68
C GLN A 5 6.33 15.50 2.04
N SER A 6 5.11 15.90 2.43
CA SER A 6 4.86 16.48 3.75
C SER A 6 5.51 15.60 4.85
N PRO A 7 6.26 16.19 5.81
CA PRO A 7 6.93 15.47 6.89
C PRO A 7 5.98 14.52 7.63
N THR A 8 4.77 14.99 7.88
CA THR A 8 3.70 14.25 8.54
C THR A 8 3.27 13.04 7.70
N LYS A 9 3.16 13.19 6.38
CA LYS A 9 2.83 12.09 5.47
C LYS A 9 3.91 11.01 5.44
N LEU A 10 5.18 11.40 5.53
CA LEU A 10 6.30 10.47 5.68
C LEU A 10 6.17 9.69 7.00
N ALA A 11 5.99 10.40 8.11
CA ALA A 11 5.83 9.77 9.43
C ALA A 11 4.71 8.74 9.48
N ARG A 12 3.52 9.07 8.97
CA ARG A 12 2.38 8.13 8.91
C ARG A 12 2.70 6.85 8.14
N LYS A 13 3.46 6.97 7.05
CA LYS A 13 3.85 5.83 6.22
C LYS A 13 4.78 4.92 7.02
N GLU A 14 5.81 5.49 7.62
CA GLU A 14 6.85 4.78 8.36
C GLU A 14 6.31 4.11 9.64
N LEU A 15 5.46 4.82 10.39
CA LEU A 15 4.80 4.26 11.58
C LEU A 15 3.98 3.01 11.24
N ARG A 16 3.18 3.06 10.17
CA ARG A 16 2.40 1.89 9.71
C ARG A 16 3.29 0.75 9.25
N SER A 17 4.41 1.05 8.59
CA SER A 17 5.31 0.00 8.11
C SER A 17 6.07 -0.68 9.26
N MET A 18 6.21 -0.01 10.41
CA MET A 18 6.70 -0.59 11.66
C MET A 18 5.59 -1.27 12.49
N GLY A 19 4.41 -1.49 11.91
CA GLY A 19 3.30 -2.21 12.56
C GLY A 19 2.41 -1.34 13.48
N ALA A 20 2.61 -0.02 13.51
CA ALA A 20 1.77 0.85 14.32
C ALA A 20 0.38 1.07 13.67
N ARG A 21 -0.68 0.91 14.45
CA ARG A 21 -2.06 1.22 14.04
C ARG A 21 -2.46 2.63 14.47
N PHE A 22 -3.30 3.28 13.67
CA PHE A 22 -3.85 4.59 14.04
C PHE A 22 -4.84 4.42 15.20
N ASP A 23 -4.64 5.18 16.26
CA ASP A 23 -5.39 5.07 17.53
C ASP A 23 -6.33 6.27 17.75
N GLY A 24 -6.12 7.37 17.02
CA GLY A 24 -7.03 8.51 17.04
C GLY A 24 -6.33 9.85 16.85
N ARG A 25 -7.12 10.92 16.83
CA ARG A 25 -6.63 12.29 16.77
C ARG A 25 -7.18 13.07 17.96
N HIS A 26 -6.30 13.79 18.65
CA HIS A 26 -6.70 14.70 19.72
C HIS A 26 -6.04 16.07 19.50
N ARG A 27 -6.86 17.11 19.34
CA ARG A 27 -6.42 18.46 18.94
C ARG A 27 -5.52 18.37 17.70
N GLU A 28 -4.29 18.89 17.79
CA GLU A 28 -3.30 18.92 16.70
C GLU A 28 -2.35 17.70 16.70
N SER A 29 -2.74 16.61 17.36
CA SER A 29 -1.91 15.41 17.52
C SER A 29 -2.61 14.17 17.01
N GLU A 30 -1.87 13.35 16.26
CA GLU A 30 -2.26 12.01 15.83
C GLU A 30 -1.55 10.97 16.67
N HIS A 31 -2.28 9.94 17.10
CA HIS A 31 -1.75 8.89 17.95
C HIS A 31 -1.70 7.57 17.20
N TYR A 32 -0.61 6.84 17.43
CA TYR A 32 -0.33 5.55 16.82
C TYR A 32 0.05 4.56 17.92
N LEU A 33 -0.57 3.38 17.93
CA LEU A 33 -0.29 2.31 18.89
C LEU A 33 0.51 1.21 18.22
N PHE A 34 1.65 0.84 18.82
CA PHE A 34 2.50 -0.25 18.38
C PHE A 34 2.02 -1.61 18.95
N PRO A 35 2.46 -2.75 18.38
CA PRO A 35 2.06 -4.08 18.84
C PRO A 35 2.39 -4.38 20.30
N ASP A 36 3.43 -3.75 20.85
CA ASP A 36 3.86 -3.88 22.25
C ASP A 36 3.09 -2.93 23.20
N GLY A 37 2.05 -2.25 22.72
CA GLY A 37 1.26 -1.30 23.49
C GLY A 37 1.84 0.11 23.60
N ASN A 38 3.03 0.38 23.04
CA ASN A 38 3.58 1.73 23.07
C ASN A 38 2.84 2.68 22.14
N ARG A 39 2.67 3.92 22.61
CA ARG A 39 1.96 4.96 21.86
C ARG A 39 2.93 6.02 21.36
N TYR A 40 2.94 6.27 20.06
CA TYR A 40 3.63 7.40 19.45
C TYR A 40 2.65 8.53 19.14
N THR A 41 3.07 9.77 19.39
CA THR A 41 2.26 10.96 19.13
C THR A 41 2.92 11.84 18.09
N LEU A 42 2.29 11.94 16.93
CA LEU A 42 2.70 12.80 15.83
C LEU A 42 1.97 14.14 15.94
N ARG A 43 2.69 15.21 16.29
CA ARG A 43 2.12 16.57 16.40
C ARG A 43 2.24 17.31 15.07
N ALA A 44 1.23 18.11 14.72
CA ALA A 44 1.21 18.91 13.49
C ALA A 44 2.38 19.90 13.40
N GLY A 45 2.80 20.47 14.54
CA GLY A 45 3.94 21.40 14.64
C GLY A 45 5.33 20.75 14.69
N ASN A 46 5.47 19.43 14.57
CA ASN A 46 6.79 18.80 14.58
C ASN A 46 7.57 19.19 13.33
N SER A 47 8.80 19.68 13.52
CA SER A 47 9.73 19.95 12.42
C SER A 47 10.12 18.66 11.70
N PHE A 48 10.53 18.77 10.43
CA PHE A 48 11.03 17.62 9.66
C PHE A 48 12.21 16.93 10.36
N ALA A 49 13.15 17.70 10.93
CA ALA A 49 14.28 17.16 11.67
C ALA A 49 13.83 16.32 12.88
N LYS A 50 12.84 16.81 13.65
CA LYS A 50 12.29 16.06 14.78
C LYS A 50 11.61 14.77 14.34
N ILE A 51 10.80 14.83 13.29
CA ILE A 51 10.13 13.65 12.73
C ILE A 51 11.16 12.61 12.30
N THR A 52 12.20 13.01 11.58
CA THR A 52 13.25 12.10 11.13
C THR A 52 14.01 11.47 12.30
N ALA A 53 14.36 12.27 13.33
CA ALA A 53 15.03 11.77 14.52
C ALA A 53 14.17 10.81 15.36
N ASP A 54 12.86 11.06 15.44
CA ASP A 54 11.92 10.16 16.11
C ASP A 54 11.77 8.85 15.30
N LEU A 55 11.62 8.93 13.98
CA LEU A 55 11.52 7.76 13.11
C LEU A 55 12.79 6.90 13.14
N HIS A 56 13.98 7.51 13.22
CA HIS A 56 15.23 6.77 13.38
C HIS A 56 15.21 5.90 14.65
N ARG A 57 14.89 6.51 15.79
CA ARG A 57 14.77 5.79 17.08
C ARG A 57 13.72 4.69 17.05
N LEU A 58 12.58 4.94 16.40
CA LEU A 58 11.53 3.94 16.25
C LEU A 58 11.97 2.78 15.36
N ARG A 59 12.75 3.04 14.29
CA ARG A 59 13.31 1.99 13.43
C ARG A 59 14.34 1.13 14.15
N GLU A 60 15.17 1.72 15.00
CA GLU A 60 16.09 0.96 15.85
C GLU A 60 15.33 0.01 16.79
N ARG A 61 14.17 0.45 17.28
CA ARG A 61 13.35 -0.33 18.21
C ARG A 61 12.49 -1.42 17.57
N TYR A 62 11.80 -1.09 16.48
CA TYR A 62 10.81 -1.96 15.85
C TYR A 62 11.33 -2.62 14.56
N GLY A 63 12.57 -2.33 14.19
CA GLY A 63 13.20 -2.79 12.97
C GLY A 63 12.88 -1.93 11.75
N TRP A 64 13.63 -2.18 10.68
CA TRP A 64 13.29 -1.69 9.36
C TRP A 64 12.05 -2.42 8.87
N PRO A 65 11.15 -1.74 8.14
CA PRO A 65 9.99 -2.42 7.59
C PRO A 65 10.47 -3.56 6.69
N ALA A 66 10.14 -4.79 7.07
CA ALA A 66 10.16 -5.91 6.14
C ALA A 66 9.31 -5.50 4.94
N ASP A 67 9.81 -5.74 3.72
CA ASP A 67 9.19 -5.35 2.46
C ASP A 67 7.66 -5.35 2.59
N SER A 68 7.04 -4.18 2.58
CA SER A 68 5.62 -4.01 2.92
C SER A 68 4.66 -4.79 1.99
N TYR A 69 5.19 -5.41 0.94
CA TYR A 69 4.50 -6.33 0.04
C TYR A 69 4.55 -7.81 0.45
N LYS A 70 5.48 -8.23 1.31
CA LYS A 70 5.58 -9.62 1.79
C LYS A 70 4.49 -9.97 2.81
N HIS A 71 3.78 -8.98 3.36
CA HIS A 71 2.73 -9.16 4.38
C HIS A 71 1.30 -9.27 3.83
N GLY A 72 1.14 -9.56 2.54
CA GLY A 72 -0.17 -9.95 2.03
C GLY A 72 -0.60 -11.24 2.73
N VAL A 73 -1.55 -11.16 3.66
CA VAL A 73 -2.08 -12.32 4.38
C VAL A 73 -3.22 -12.93 3.57
N GLN A 74 -3.31 -14.26 3.58
CA GLN A 74 -4.52 -14.94 3.16
C GLN A 74 -5.62 -14.58 4.16
N LYS A 75 -6.71 -14.02 3.66
CA LYS A 75 -7.88 -13.63 4.44
C LYS A 75 -9.11 -14.09 3.66
N THR A 76 -10.07 -14.68 4.35
CA THR A 76 -11.37 -15.06 3.77
C THR A 76 -12.24 -13.83 3.55
N GLY A 77 -13.17 -13.89 2.59
CA GLY A 77 -14.09 -12.78 2.30
C GLY A 77 -13.50 -11.68 1.41
N ALA A 78 -12.61 -12.03 0.48
CA ALA A 78 -12.27 -11.11 -0.61
C ALA A 78 -13.56 -10.77 -1.39
N PRO A 79 -13.83 -9.48 -1.68
CA PRO A 79 -15.05 -9.11 -2.36
C PRO A 79 -15.08 -9.66 -3.77
N VAL A 80 -16.26 -10.03 -4.24
CA VAL A 80 -16.46 -10.47 -5.62
C VAL A 80 -16.21 -9.29 -6.55
N MET A 81 -15.25 -9.45 -7.46
CA MET A 81 -14.87 -8.40 -8.40
C MET A 81 -15.93 -8.25 -9.49
N ASP A 82 -16.73 -7.19 -9.42
CA ASP A 82 -17.60 -6.75 -10.52
C ASP A 82 -16.94 -5.59 -11.27
N ILE A 83 -16.36 -5.90 -12.43
CA ILE A 83 -15.64 -4.92 -13.26
C ILE A 83 -16.57 -3.84 -13.80
N ALA A 84 -17.84 -4.16 -14.08
CA ALA A 84 -18.79 -3.18 -14.60
C ALA A 84 -19.12 -2.10 -13.55
N ARG A 85 -18.97 -2.41 -12.27
CA ARG A 85 -19.22 -1.49 -11.15
C ARG A 85 -17.94 -0.93 -10.52
N LEU A 86 -16.77 -1.32 -11.03
CA LEU A 86 -15.48 -0.91 -10.52
C LEU A 86 -15.22 0.56 -10.82
N LYS A 87 -14.90 1.32 -9.77
CA LYS A 87 -14.41 2.69 -9.93
C LYS A 87 -12.89 2.71 -9.89
N VAL A 88 -12.30 3.61 -10.67
CA VAL A 88 -10.85 3.82 -10.68
C VAL A 88 -10.58 5.23 -10.18
N THR A 89 -9.72 5.36 -9.17
CA THR A 89 -9.31 6.70 -8.69
C THR A 89 -8.47 7.42 -9.74
N LYS A 90 -8.48 8.75 -9.73
CA LYS A 90 -7.56 9.56 -10.54
C LYS A 90 -6.10 9.15 -10.34
N HIS A 91 -5.72 8.86 -9.09
CA HIS A 91 -4.37 8.37 -8.79
C HIS A 91 -4.03 7.05 -9.49
N ALA A 92 -4.97 6.10 -9.52
CA ALA A 92 -4.79 4.85 -10.25
C ALA A 92 -4.70 5.06 -11.76
N GLN A 93 -5.49 5.98 -12.33
CA GLN A 93 -5.40 6.36 -13.75
C GLN A 93 -4.02 6.96 -14.08
N ASP A 94 -3.54 7.89 -13.27
CA ASP A 94 -2.22 8.52 -13.45
C ASP A 94 -1.09 7.48 -13.38
N ARG A 95 -1.19 6.52 -12.45
CA ARG A 95 -0.24 5.41 -12.33
C ARG A 95 -0.30 4.49 -13.54
N TRP A 96 -1.49 4.18 -14.03
CA TRP A 96 -1.66 3.37 -15.24
C TRP A 96 -1.01 4.03 -16.48
N ALA A 97 -1.18 5.34 -16.66
CA ALA A 97 -0.52 6.04 -17.76
C ALA A 97 1.02 5.95 -17.68
N GLN A 98 1.58 6.04 -16.47
CA GLN A 98 3.02 5.85 -16.24
C GLN A 98 3.48 4.41 -16.56
N MET A 99 2.63 3.42 -16.29
CA MET A 99 2.89 2.00 -16.57
C MET A 99 3.04 1.71 -18.04
N CYS A 100 2.10 2.20 -18.84
CA CYS A 100 2.14 2.02 -20.29
C CYS A 100 3.43 2.59 -20.87
N GLY A 101 3.90 3.74 -20.38
CA GLY A 101 5.14 4.35 -20.82
C GLY A 101 6.42 3.65 -20.36
N GLN A 102 6.45 3.15 -19.11
CA GLN A 102 7.70 2.63 -18.50
C GLN A 102 7.87 1.11 -18.62
N ALA A 103 6.78 0.36 -18.55
CA ALA A 103 6.81 -1.11 -18.48
C ALA A 103 6.12 -1.78 -19.68
N ARG A 104 5.66 -0.99 -20.66
CA ARG A 104 4.94 -1.44 -21.87
C ARG A 104 3.77 -2.36 -21.51
N LEU A 105 3.06 -2.02 -20.45
CA LEU A 105 1.92 -2.81 -19.97
C LEU A 105 0.65 -2.45 -20.74
N GLU A 106 -0.12 -3.47 -21.11
CA GLU A 106 -1.36 -3.33 -21.88
C GLU A 106 -2.61 -3.38 -20.99
N MET A 107 -3.70 -2.73 -21.44
CA MET A 107 -4.98 -2.72 -20.71
C MET A 107 -5.56 -4.14 -20.53
N SER A 108 -5.22 -5.05 -21.44
CA SER A 108 -5.52 -6.47 -21.37
C SER A 108 -4.93 -7.10 -20.10
N GLU A 109 -3.69 -6.77 -19.72
CA GLU A 109 -3.03 -7.28 -18.52
C GLU A 109 -3.74 -6.79 -17.23
N LEU A 110 -4.16 -5.53 -17.19
CA LEU A 110 -4.94 -5.01 -16.05
C LEU A 110 -6.29 -5.72 -15.93
N THR A 111 -6.98 -5.91 -17.04
CA THR A 111 -8.27 -6.60 -17.09
C THR A 111 -8.13 -8.06 -16.64
N LEU A 112 -7.10 -8.76 -17.13
CA LEU A 112 -6.79 -10.13 -16.73
C LEU A 112 -6.43 -10.25 -15.24
N THR A 113 -5.69 -9.28 -14.70
CA THR A 113 -5.37 -9.23 -13.26
C THR A 113 -6.64 -9.13 -12.40
N LEU A 114 -7.62 -8.36 -12.84
CA LEU A 114 -8.88 -8.19 -12.12
C LEU A 114 -9.85 -9.37 -12.28
N ARG A 115 -9.91 -9.98 -13.48
CA ARG A 115 -10.80 -11.12 -13.78
C ARG A 115 -10.27 -12.46 -13.27
N ALA A 116 -8.98 -12.69 -13.45
CA ALA A 116 -8.32 -13.95 -13.20
C ALA A 116 -6.99 -13.71 -12.46
N PRO A 117 -7.01 -13.17 -11.24
CA PRO A 117 -5.79 -12.98 -10.47
C PRO A 117 -5.10 -14.33 -10.20
N THR A 118 -3.77 -14.34 -10.17
CA THR A 118 -3.03 -15.50 -9.64
C THR A 118 -3.31 -15.68 -8.15
N CYS A 119 -3.44 -14.58 -7.41
CA CYS A 119 -3.91 -14.60 -6.03
C CYS A 119 -4.55 -13.27 -5.62
N VAL A 120 -5.38 -13.32 -4.59
CA VAL A 120 -5.93 -12.14 -3.91
C VAL A 120 -5.44 -12.16 -2.48
N ARG A 121 -4.85 -11.05 -2.02
CA ARG A 121 -4.29 -10.94 -0.66
C ARG A 121 -4.86 -9.74 0.06
N TRP A 122 -5.01 -9.83 1.38
CA TRP A 122 -5.29 -8.65 2.19
C TRP A 122 -3.97 -7.98 2.57
N SER A 123 -3.86 -6.66 2.37
CA SER A 123 -2.76 -5.85 2.90
C SER A 123 -3.24 -5.13 4.17
N PRO A 124 -2.79 -5.55 5.37
CA PRO A 124 -3.14 -4.86 6.61
C PRO A 124 -2.64 -3.40 6.61
N THR A 125 -1.45 -3.17 6.07
CA THR A 125 -0.80 -1.85 6.02
C THR A 125 -1.57 -0.83 5.19
N HIS A 126 -2.24 -1.28 4.13
CA HIS A 126 -2.97 -0.42 3.20
C HIS A 126 -4.49 -0.52 3.31
N GLU A 127 -4.96 -1.38 4.23
CA GLU A 127 -6.37 -1.72 4.48
C GLU A 127 -7.10 -1.95 3.15
N SER A 128 -6.52 -2.82 2.33
CA SER A 128 -6.99 -3.07 0.96
C SER A 128 -6.77 -4.52 0.57
N TRP A 129 -7.71 -5.05 -0.19
CA TRP A 129 -7.51 -6.28 -0.94
C TRP A 129 -6.63 -6.00 -2.16
N VAL A 130 -5.74 -6.93 -2.51
CA VAL A 130 -4.76 -6.75 -3.59
C VAL A 130 -4.88 -7.92 -4.54
N TRP A 131 -5.33 -7.64 -5.77
CA TRP A 131 -5.35 -8.60 -6.87
C TRP A 131 -3.97 -8.62 -7.49
N VAL A 132 -3.35 -9.79 -7.51
CA VAL A 132 -1.99 -9.95 -8.01
C VAL A 132 -2.02 -10.94 -9.16
N ARG A 133 -1.44 -10.53 -10.28
CA ARG A 133 -1.17 -11.40 -11.41
C ARG A 133 0.10 -10.92 -12.09
N ASP A 134 1.05 -11.84 -12.28
CA ASP A 134 2.32 -11.56 -12.94
C ASP A 134 2.97 -10.28 -12.36
N ARG A 135 3.33 -9.36 -13.25
CA ARG A 135 3.97 -8.07 -12.92
C ARG A 135 3.05 -7.10 -12.20
N LEU A 136 1.74 -7.32 -12.19
CA LEU A 136 0.72 -6.40 -11.70
C LEU A 136 0.24 -6.73 -10.28
N ALA A 137 0.05 -5.67 -9.49
CA ALA A 137 -0.69 -5.72 -8.24
C ALA A 137 -1.67 -4.54 -8.17
N VAL A 138 -2.94 -4.84 -7.92
CA VAL A 138 -4.05 -3.88 -7.96
C VAL A 138 -4.73 -3.82 -6.60
N PRO A 139 -4.39 -2.82 -5.75
CA PRO A 139 -5.08 -2.59 -4.49
C PRO A 139 -6.49 -2.01 -4.70
N VAL A 140 -7.48 -2.70 -4.14
CA VAL A 140 -8.91 -2.37 -4.20
C VAL A 140 -9.47 -2.31 -2.78
N ILE A 141 -10.32 -1.32 -2.55
CA ILE A 141 -11.13 -1.20 -1.34
C ILE A 141 -12.60 -1.17 -1.69
N GLU A 142 -13.43 -1.53 -0.72
CA GLU A 142 -14.85 -1.23 -0.77
C GLU A 142 -15.09 0.14 -0.12
N LYS A 143 -15.84 1.00 -0.80
CA LYS A 143 -16.28 2.29 -0.30
C LYS A 143 -17.71 2.55 -0.78
N ASP A 144 -18.62 2.80 0.16
CA ASP A 144 -20.04 3.10 -0.13
C ASP A 144 -20.70 2.00 -0.99
N GLY A 145 -20.43 0.73 -0.67
CA GLY A 145 -20.94 -0.44 -1.41
C GLY A 145 -20.38 -0.60 -2.83
N ARG A 146 -19.29 0.10 -3.15
CA ARG A 146 -18.63 0.05 -4.47
C ARG A 146 -17.16 -0.31 -4.32
N LEU A 147 -16.66 -1.13 -5.25
CA LEU A 147 -15.24 -1.42 -5.34
C LEU A 147 -14.49 -0.28 -6.02
N LEU A 148 -13.36 0.10 -5.44
CA LEU A 148 -12.54 1.23 -5.87
C LEU A 148 -11.07 0.81 -5.97
N VAL A 149 -10.51 0.92 -7.18
CA VAL A 149 -9.07 0.77 -7.42
C VAL A 149 -8.34 2.00 -6.89
N LYS A 150 -7.58 1.81 -5.81
CA LYS A 150 -6.81 2.89 -5.16
C LYS A 150 -5.59 3.28 -5.96
N THR A 151 -4.93 2.31 -6.57
CA THR A 151 -3.69 2.50 -7.32
C THR A 151 -3.43 1.28 -8.19
N VAL A 152 -2.42 1.36 -9.04
CA VAL A 152 -1.89 0.20 -9.78
C VAL A 152 -0.37 0.18 -9.57
N LEU A 153 0.14 -1.01 -9.30
CA LEU A 153 1.53 -1.26 -8.98
C LEU A 153 2.08 -2.26 -9.97
N TRP A 154 3.33 -2.05 -10.38
CA TRP A 154 3.99 -2.89 -11.37
C TRP A 154 5.46 -3.05 -11.07
N ALA A 155 6.00 -4.16 -11.56
CA ALA A 155 7.42 -4.33 -11.81
C ALA A 155 7.69 -4.12 -13.30
N THR A 156 8.87 -3.61 -13.65
CA THR A 156 9.38 -3.72 -15.03
C THR A 156 9.62 -5.19 -15.37
N ALA A 157 9.76 -5.54 -16.65
CA ALA A 157 10.07 -6.91 -17.06
C ALA A 157 11.37 -7.40 -16.40
N GLU A 158 12.42 -6.59 -16.45
CA GLU A 158 13.72 -6.87 -15.81
C GLU A 158 13.60 -7.11 -14.30
N LEU A 159 12.88 -6.24 -13.58
CA LEU A 159 12.72 -6.38 -12.13
C LEU A 159 11.86 -7.59 -11.75
N TRP A 160 10.92 -7.97 -12.63
CA TRP A 160 10.11 -9.17 -12.47
C TRP A 160 10.90 -10.44 -12.74
N GLU A 161 11.71 -10.47 -13.80
CA GLU A 161 12.58 -11.60 -14.12
C GLU A 161 13.61 -11.84 -13.00
N ALA A 162 14.16 -10.77 -12.41
CA ALA A 162 15.05 -10.87 -11.27
C ALA A 162 14.33 -11.35 -9.98
N HIS A 163 13.05 -11.01 -9.81
CA HIS A 163 12.28 -11.31 -8.59
C HIS A 163 10.83 -11.73 -8.90
N PRO A 164 10.61 -12.91 -9.49
CA PRO A 164 9.26 -13.37 -9.81
C PRO A 164 8.48 -13.60 -8.50
N ARG A 165 7.24 -13.09 -8.41
CA ARG A 165 6.38 -13.40 -7.25
C ARG A 165 6.02 -14.88 -7.35
N ARG A 166 6.67 -15.71 -6.56
CA ARG A 166 6.31 -17.14 -6.45
C ARG A 166 4.84 -17.24 -6.04
N PRO A 167 4.07 -18.17 -6.64
CA PRO A 167 2.76 -18.50 -6.11
C PRO A 167 2.93 -18.93 -4.65
N ALA A 168 2.01 -18.50 -3.78
CA ALA A 168 1.93 -19.07 -2.45
C ALA A 168 1.48 -20.52 -2.64
N HIS A 169 2.42 -21.46 -2.59
CA HIS A 169 2.10 -22.87 -2.56
C HIS A 169 1.37 -23.17 -1.26
N GLY A 170 0.21 -23.82 -1.39
CA GLY A 170 -0.47 -24.61 -0.35
C GLY A 170 -0.95 -23.83 0.87
#